data_AF-A0A6L9ZUT5-F1
#
_entry.id   AF-A0A6L9ZUT5-F1
#
_cell.length_a   1.000
_cell.length_b   1.000
_cell.length_c   1.000
_cell.angle_alpha   90.00
_cell.angle_beta   90.00
_cell.angle_gamma   90.00
#
_symmetry.space_group_name_H-M   'P 1'
#
loop_
_entity.id
_entity.type
_entity.pdbx_description
1 polymer ?
#
loop_
_entity_poly.entity_id
_entity_poly.type
_entity_poly.pdbx_seq_one_letter_code
_entity_poly.pdbx_strand_id
1 'polypeptide(L)'
;MFYFKCYPTFDVAGVLFDLHRSRAHHWMLRLQLLLESALGKKMALPERKLQSIEDFITRFPSAKEVMIDGTERPIQRPKDHQKQKNHYSGKKKCHTRKHLIVTDLDKRVLVLSKAREGKVHGHSAVGRAKNW
;
A
#
# COMPACT_ATOMS: atom_id res chain seq x y z
N MET A 1 1.30 -9.03 -11.42
CA MET A 1 0.71 -9.30 -10.09
C MET A 1 1.70 -9.88 -9.08
N PHE A 2 2.61 -10.76 -9.51
CA PHE A 2 3.60 -11.44 -8.64
C PHE A 2 4.35 -10.52 -7.64
N TYR A 3 5.00 -9.45 -8.13
CA TYR A 3 5.79 -8.56 -7.26
C TYR A 3 4.96 -7.87 -6.17
N PHE A 4 3.77 -7.38 -6.50
CA PHE A 4 2.88 -6.69 -5.56
C PHE A 4 2.22 -7.62 -4.54
N LYS A 5 2.14 -8.92 -4.83
CA LYS A 5 1.56 -9.91 -3.93
C LYS A 5 2.61 -10.52 -3.00
N CYS A 6 3.78 -10.88 -3.55
CA CYS A 6 4.79 -11.68 -2.88
C CYS A 6 6.00 -10.88 -2.38
N TYR A 7 6.21 -9.65 -2.86
CA TYR A 7 7.37 -8.80 -2.55
C TYR A 7 8.73 -9.52 -2.60
N PRO A 8 9.04 -10.29 -3.66
CA PRO A 8 10.32 -10.98 -3.78
C PRO A 8 11.47 -9.98 -3.95
N THR A 9 12.68 -10.38 -3.58
CA THR A 9 13.88 -9.67 -4.02
C THR A 9 14.05 -9.84 -5.54
N PHE A 10 14.79 -8.92 -6.19
CA PHE A 10 15.05 -9.05 -7.63
C PHE A 10 15.93 -10.25 -7.98
N ASP A 11 16.71 -10.75 -7.02
CA ASP A 11 17.48 -11.97 -7.16
C ASP A 11 16.55 -13.19 -7.26
N VAL A 12 15.56 -13.30 -6.37
CA VAL A 12 14.53 -14.35 -6.42
C VAL A 12 13.68 -14.22 -7.69
N ALA A 13 13.25 -13.01 -8.03
CA ALA A 13 12.50 -12.79 -9.28
C ALA A 13 13.34 -13.13 -10.52
N GLY A 14 14.65 -12.87 -10.50
CA GLY A 14 15.57 -13.22 -11.57
C GLY A 14 15.64 -14.74 -11.77
N VAL A 15 15.82 -15.51 -10.70
CA VAL A 15 15.81 -16.98 -10.76
C VAL A 15 14.48 -17.53 -11.28
N LEU A 16 13.35 -17.01 -10.80
CA LEU A 16 12.03 -17.52 -11.18
C LEU A 16 11.64 -17.27 -12.64
N PHE A 17 12.17 -16.22 -13.26
CA PHE A 17 11.83 -15.83 -14.63
C PHE A 17 12.98 -15.94 -15.62
N ASP A 18 14.10 -16.55 -15.21
CA ASP A 18 15.34 -16.65 -15.99
C ASP A 18 15.82 -15.27 -16.51
N LEU A 19 15.89 -14.31 -15.59
CA LEU A 19 16.31 -12.94 -15.86
C LEU A 19 17.51 -12.58 -15.00
N HIS A 20 18.44 -11.82 -15.57
CA HIS A 20 19.42 -11.11 -14.76
C HIS A 20 18.70 -10.16 -13.78
N ARG A 21 19.20 -10.08 -12.54
CA ARG A 21 18.64 -9.23 -11.46
C ARG A 21 18.28 -7.82 -11.93
N SER A 22 19.18 -7.16 -12.66
CA SER A 22 18.95 -5.81 -13.18
C SER A 22 17.79 -5.74 -14.18
N ARG A 23 17.60 -6.78 -15.02
CA ARG A 23 16.47 -6.87 -15.95
C ARG A 23 15.16 -7.06 -15.19
N ALA A 24 15.14 -7.91 -14.16
CA ALA A 24 13.96 -8.08 -13.31
C ALA A 24 13.53 -6.75 -12.66
N HIS A 25 14.50 -5.97 -12.16
CA HIS A 25 14.25 -4.62 -11.63
C HIS A 25 13.70 -3.66 -12.69
N HIS A 26 14.35 -3.58 -13.86
CA HIS A 26 13.92 -2.70 -14.95
C HIS A 26 12.50 -3.01 -15.42
N TRP A 27 12.18 -4.30 -15.61
CA TRP A 27 10.85 -4.73 -15.99
C TRP A 27 9.81 -4.44 -14.92
N MET A 28 10.13 -4.65 -13.64
CA MET A 28 9.22 -4.31 -12.55
C MET A 28 8.82 -2.84 -12.60
N LEU A 29 9.78 -1.92 -12.70
CA LEU A 29 9.50 -0.47 -12.75
C LEU A 29 8.65 -0.10 -13.98
N ARG A 30 8.97 -0.65 -15.15
CA ARG A 30 8.23 -0.37 -16.39
C ARG A 30 6.80 -0.92 -16.34
N LEU A 31 6.65 -2.17 -15.90
CA LEU A 31 5.34 -2.82 -15.80
C LEU A 31 4.46 -2.20 -14.71
N GLN A 32 5.06 -1.70 -13.63
CA GLN A 32 4.32 -0.95 -12.61
C GLN A 32 3.66 0.29 -13.22
N LEU A 33 4.40 1.10 -13.97
CA LEU A 33 3.86 2.31 -14.59
C LEU A 33 2.73 2.00 -15.60
N LEU A 34 2.91 0.95 -16.41
CA LEU A 34 1.88 0.51 -17.35
C LEU A 34 0.62 0.01 -16.62
N LEU A 35 0.80 -0.74 -15.53
CA LEU A 35 -0.31 -1.22 -14.70
C LEU A 35 -1.05 -0.05 -14.06
N GLU A 36 -0.34 0.91 -13.46
CA GLU A 36 -0.94 2.11 -12.87
C GLU A 36 -1.70 2.92 -13.91
N SER A 37 -1.16 3.11 -15.11
CA SER A 37 -1.85 3.79 -16.21
C SER A 37 -3.13 3.06 -16.64
N ALA A 38 -3.07 1.74 -16.80
CA ALA A 38 -4.23 0.93 -17.18
C ALA A 38 -5.32 0.93 -16.10
N LEU A 39 -4.94 0.81 -14.82
CA LEU A 39 -5.87 0.88 -13.69
C LEU A 39 -6.46 2.28 -13.53
N GLY A 40 -5.68 3.33 -13.78
CA GLY A 40 -6.15 4.71 -13.79
C GLY A 40 -7.22 4.94 -14.87
N LYS A 41 -6.99 4.46 -16.10
CA LYS A 41 -7.99 4.51 -17.18
C LYS A 41 -9.27 3.74 -16.85
N LYS A 42 -9.14 2.61 -16.15
CA LYS A 42 -10.28 1.81 -15.67
C LYS A 42 -10.91 2.34 -14.37
N MET A 43 -10.43 3.47 -13.84
CA MET A 43 -10.89 4.06 -12.57
C MET A 43 -10.89 3.05 -11.41
N ALA A 44 -9.93 2.12 -11.42
CA ALA A 44 -9.80 1.01 -10.48
C ALA A 44 -8.70 1.23 -9.44
N LEU A 45 -8.06 2.41 -9.45
CA LEU A 45 -7.12 2.81 -8.40
C LEU A 45 -7.87 3.35 -7.19
N PRO A 46 -7.41 3.04 -5.97
CA PRO A 46 -8.00 3.59 -4.76
C PRO A 46 -7.70 5.09 -4.68
N GLU A 47 -8.65 5.83 -4.11
CA GLU A 47 -8.45 7.25 -3.80
C GLU A 47 -7.38 7.41 -2.72
N ARG A 48 -6.58 8.47 -2.85
CA ARG A 48 -5.45 8.75 -1.96
C ARG A 48 -5.71 9.89 -1.00
N LYS A 49 -6.66 10.76 -1.34
CA LYS A 49 -7.10 11.91 -0.57
C LYS A 49 -8.58 12.15 -0.84
N LEU A 50 -9.36 12.49 0.18
CA LEU A 50 -10.76 12.88 0.11
C LEU A 50 -10.95 14.07 1.04
N GLN A 51 -11.51 15.20 0.66
CA GLN A 51 -11.47 16.34 1.59
C GLN A 51 -12.61 16.32 2.61
N SER A 52 -13.67 15.56 2.33
CA SER A 52 -14.90 15.54 3.10
C SER A 52 -15.64 14.20 2.99
N ILE A 53 -16.69 14.02 3.79
CA ILE A 53 -17.59 12.86 3.70
C ILE A 53 -18.46 12.99 2.45
N GLU A 54 -18.84 14.22 2.08
CA GLU A 54 -19.61 14.53 0.88
C GLU A 54 -18.86 14.12 -0.39
N ASP A 55 -17.54 14.37 -0.44
CA ASP A 55 -16.66 13.92 -1.53
C ASP A 55 -16.67 12.39 -1.63
N PHE A 56 -16.61 11.70 -0.49
CA PHE A 56 -16.64 10.24 -0.44
C PHE A 56 -17.96 9.69 -0.98
N ILE A 57 -19.10 10.22 -0.53
CA ILE A 57 -20.43 9.79 -0.98
C ILE A 57 -20.61 10.05 -2.47
N THR A 58 -20.18 11.23 -2.96
CA THR A 58 -20.25 11.59 -4.37
C THR A 58 -19.40 10.65 -5.24
N ARG A 59 -18.22 10.27 -4.74
CA ARG A 59 -17.29 9.41 -5.46
C ARG A 59 -17.70 7.95 -5.46
N PHE A 60 -18.28 7.48 -4.36
CA PHE A 60 -18.66 6.08 -4.13
C PHE A 60 -20.13 5.97 -3.70
N PRO A 61 -21.09 6.37 -4.55
CA PRO A 61 -22.52 6.41 -4.16
C PRO A 61 -23.11 5.03 -3.88
N SER A 62 -22.48 3.96 -4.39
CA SER A 62 -22.89 2.57 -4.13
C SER A 62 -22.38 2.01 -2.80
N ALA A 63 -21.42 2.68 -2.13
CA ALA A 63 -20.84 2.22 -0.88
C ALA A 63 -21.75 2.54 0.31
N LYS A 64 -22.70 1.64 0.60
CA LYS A 64 -23.63 1.76 1.73
C LYS A 64 -22.98 1.51 3.09
N GLU A 65 -22.01 0.59 3.10
CA GLU A 65 -21.22 0.21 4.26
C GLU A 65 -19.76 0.08 3.84
N VAL A 66 -18.87 0.48 4.74
CA VAL A 66 -17.42 0.39 4.53
C VAL A 66 -16.73 -0.19 5.74
N MET A 67 -15.67 -0.95 5.48
CA MET A 67 -14.79 -1.48 6.50
C MET A 67 -13.49 -0.68 6.50
N ILE A 68 -13.07 -0.23 7.68
CA ILE A 68 -11.79 0.46 7.87
C ILE A 68 -10.84 -0.49 8.58
N ASP A 69 -9.70 -0.80 7.94
CA ASP A 69 -8.68 -1.66 8.52
C ASP A 69 -7.27 -1.10 8.34
N GLY A 70 -6.37 -1.51 9.22
CA GLY A 70 -4.95 -1.20 9.17
C GLY A 70 -4.14 -2.37 8.63
N THR A 71 -3.52 -2.20 7.48
CA THR A 71 -2.62 -3.20 6.89
C THR A 71 -1.14 -2.83 7.06
N GLU A 72 -0.29 -3.82 7.27
CA GLU A 72 1.16 -3.65 7.37
C GLU A 72 1.88 -4.36 6.22
N ARG A 73 2.74 -3.63 5.51
CA ARG A 73 3.62 -4.17 4.47
C ARG A 73 5.04 -4.29 4.99
N PRO A 74 5.66 -5.49 4.96
CA PRO A 74 7.08 -5.65 5.27
C PRO A 74 7.96 -4.81 4.35
N ILE A 75 9.06 -4.30 4.90
CA ILE A 75 10.10 -3.60 4.14
C ILE A 75 11.47 -4.17 4.49
N GLN A 76 12.44 -3.96 3.61
CA GLN A 76 13.83 -4.23 3.94
C GLN A 76 14.24 -3.39 5.15
N ARG A 77 14.99 -4.00 6.08
CA ARG A 77 15.53 -3.32 7.26
C ARG A 77 16.30 -2.06 6.83
N PRO A 78 15.88 -0.85 7.26
CA PRO A 78 16.63 0.37 6.98
C PRO A 78 18.02 0.30 7.60
N LYS A 79 19.02 0.87 6.91
CA LYS A 79 20.40 0.97 7.44
C LYS A 79 20.54 2.08 8.49
N ASP A 80 19.79 3.17 8.34
CA ASP A 80 19.76 4.27 9.28
C ASP A 80 19.06 3.85 10.58
N HIS A 81 19.72 4.09 11.72
CA HIS A 81 19.27 3.62 13.03
C HIS A 81 17.92 4.22 13.44
N GLN A 82 17.70 5.51 13.19
CA GLN A 82 16.45 6.17 13.54
C GLN A 82 15.28 5.63 12.71
N LYS A 83 15.46 5.51 11.38
CA LYS A 83 14.48 4.88 10.49
C LYS A 83 14.22 3.44 10.87
N GLN A 84 15.26 2.69 11.26
CA GLN A 84 15.12 1.32 11.70
C GLN A 84 14.15 1.24 12.91
N LYS A 85 14.40 2.05 13.95
CA LYS A 85 13.55 2.12 15.15
C LYS A 85 12.12 2.54 14.83
N ASN A 86 11.94 3.51 13.93
CA ASN A 86 10.64 4.01 13.51
C ASN A 86 9.83 2.98 12.72
N HIS A 87 10.48 2.21 11.86
CA HIS A 87 9.81 1.22 11.02
C HIS A 87 9.61 -0.13 11.69
N TYR A 88 10.23 -0.41 12.83
CA TYR A 88 10.03 -1.67 13.55
C TYR A 88 8.62 -1.77 14.13
N SER A 89 7.86 -2.79 13.71
CA SER A 89 6.54 -3.12 14.23
C SER A 89 6.65 -4.21 15.28
N GLY A 90 6.32 -3.89 16.54
CA GLY A 90 6.33 -4.86 17.62
C GLY A 90 5.33 -6.01 17.41
N LYS A 91 4.17 -5.73 16.79
CA LYS A 91 3.13 -6.73 16.50
C LYS A 91 3.59 -7.74 15.44
N LYS A 92 4.23 -7.26 14.38
CA LYS A 92 4.71 -8.11 13.28
C LYS A 92 6.12 -8.67 13.51
N LYS A 93 6.82 -8.19 14.55
CA LYS A 93 8.22 -8.54 14.88
C LYS A 93 9.17 -8.32 13.70
N CYS A 94 8.90 -7.32 12.85
CA CYS A 94 9.69 -6.98 11.68
C CYS A 94 9.52 -5.51 11.28
N HIS A 95 10.30 -5.03 10.30
CA HIS A 95 10.21 -3.65 9.81
C HIS A 95 9.09 -3.54 8.79
N THR A 96 8.14 -2.63 9.02
CA THR A 96 6.95 -2.47 8.18
C THR A 96 6.65 -1.00 7.85
N ARG A 97 5.79 -0.82 6.85
CA ARG A 97 5.03 0.40 6.62
C ARG A 97 3.55 0.09 6.74
N LYS A 98 2.82 1.00 7.37
CA LYS A 98 1.40 0.85 7.65
C LYS A 98 0.55 1.67 6.71
N HIS A 99 -0.58 1.13 6.31
CA HIS A 99 -1.62 1.83 5.58
C HIS A 99 -2.95 1.62 6.28
N LEU A 100 -3.82 2.62 6.22
CA LEU A 100 -5.25 2.45 6.44
C LEU A 100 -5.91 2.22 5.09
N ILE A 101 -6.81 1.25 5.07
CA ILE A 101 -7.62 0.91 3.90
C ILE A 101 -9.08 1.08 4.26
N VAL A 102 -9.85 1.61 3.31
CA VAL A 102 -11.30 1.59 3.35
C VAL A 102 -11.76 0.67 2.23
N THR A 103 -12.55 -0.35 2.57
CA THR A 103 -13.08 -1.29 1.59
C THR A 103 -14.59 -1.33 1.60
N ASP A 104 -15.18 -1.64 0.45
CA ASP A 104 -16.60 -2.01 0.37
C ASP A 104 -16.80 -3.50 0.75
N LEU A 105 -18.06 -3.94 0.74
CA LEU A 105 -18.45 -5.33 0.99
C LEU A 105 -17.93 -6.31 -0.09
N ASP A 106 -17.64 -5.81 -1.29
CA ASP A 106 -17.05 -6.57 -2.40
C ASP A 106 -15.50 -6.67 -2.30
N LYS A 107 -14.93 -6.21 -1.18
CA LYS A 107 -13.48 -6.21 -0.89
C LYS A 107 -12.67 -5.34 -1.85
N ARG A 108 -13.29 -4.38 -2.53
CA ARG A 108 -12.59 -3.37 -3.33
C ARG A 108 -12.00 -2.35 -2.39
N VAL A 109 -10.73 -1.99 -2.61
CA VAL A 109 -10.09 -0.91 -1.86
C VAL A 109 -10.54 0.41 -2.46
N LEU A 110 -11.41 1.13 -1.74
CA LEU A 110 -11.92 2.44 -2.14
C LEU A 110 -10.91 3.54 -1.84
N VAL A 111 -10.32 3.49 -0.65
CA VAL A 111 -9.37 4.49 -0.16
C VAL A 111 -8.13 3.80 0.40
N LEU A 112 -6.95 4.32 0.05
CA LEU A 112 -5.67 3.83 0.55
C LEU A 112 -4.81 4.99 1.05
N SER A 113 -4.63 5.05 2.37
CA SER A 113 -3.87 6.13 3.00
C SER A 113 -2.41 6.17 2.56
N LYS A 114 -1.76 7.32 2.80
CA LYS A 114 -0.29 7.40 2.75
C LYS A 114 0.33 6.39 3.73
N ALA A 115 1.44 5.80 3.30
CA ALA A 115 2.19 4.87 4.11
C ALA A 115 2.84 5.57 5.32
N ARG A 116 2.57 5.05 6.51
CA ARG A 116 3.15 5.47 7.80
C ARG A 116 4.19 4.46 8.29
N GLU A 117 4.92 4.82 9.33
CA GLU A 117 5.96 3.99 9.94
C GLU A 117 5.34 2.80 10.71
N GLY A 118 6.04 1.66 10.72
CA GLY A 118 5.59 0.42 11.37
C GLY A 118 5.35 0.53 12.87
N LYS A 119 6.05 1.43 13.57
CA LYS A 119 5.89 1.64 15.01
C LYS A 119 4.57 2.31 15.38
N VAL A 120 3.96 3.09 14.48
CA VAL A 120 2.75 3.87 14.78
C VAL A 120 1.56 2.94 15.05
N HIS A 121 0.84 3.16 16.15
CA HIS A 121 -0.38 2.41 16.46
C HIS A 121 -1.52 2.76 15.49
N GLY A 122 -2.36 1.78 15.15
CA GLY A 122 -3.45 1.94 14.18
C GLY A 122 -4.41 3.07 14.53
N HIS A 123 -4.80 3.19 15.81
CA HIS A 123 -5.67 4.27 16.30
C HIS A 123 -5.05 5.67 16.08
N SER A 124 -3.74 5.81 16.27
CA SER A 124 -3.02 7.07 16.04
C SER A 124 -2.89 7.44 14.56
N ALA A 125 -2.97 6.45 13.66
CA ALA A 125 -3.01 6.69 12.22
C ALA A 125 -4.38 7.23 11.77
N VAL A 126 -5.47 6.79 12.40
CA VAL A 126 -6.83 7.29 12.14
C VAL A 126 -6.99 8.72 12.65
N GLY A 127 -6.54 9.03 13.88
CA GLY A 127 -6.67 10.37 14.48
C GLY A 127 -5.88 11.49 13.80
N ARG A 128 -4.83 11.16 13.02
CA ARG A 128 -4.07 12.12 12.19
C ARG A 128 -4.43 12.05 10.70
N ALA A 129 -5.36 11.18 10.34
CA ALA A 129 -6.03 11.18 9.04
C ALA A 129 -7.24 12.14 9.03
N LYS A 130 -7.30 13.10 9.96
CA LYS A 130 -8.27 14.22 9.95
C LYS A 130 -8.11 15.18 8.75
N ASN A 131 -7.06 14.99 7.96
CA ASN A 131 -6.98 15.52 6.61
C ASN A 131 -7.13 14.29 5.70
N TRP A 132 -8.38 13.97 5.39
CA TRP A 132 -8.71 12.86 4.51
C TRP A 132 -8.11 13.09 3.12
#